data_AF-A0A218P429-F1
#
_entry.id   AF-A0A218P429-F1
#
_cell.length_a   1.000
_cell.length_b   1.000
_cell.length_c   1.000
_cell.angle_alpha   90.00
_cell.angle_beta   90.00
_cell.angle_gamma   90.00
#
_symmetry.space_group_name_H-M   'P 1'
#
loop_
_entity.id
_entity.type
_entity.pdbx_description
1 polymer ?
#
loop_
_entity_poly.entity_id
_entity_poly.type
_entity_poly.pdbx_seq_one_letter_code
_entity_poly.pdbx_strand_id
1 'polypeptide(L)'
;MKFPVEVIEKPELQILMNVLGEMEVGFPLYDIPLLRAKPTEKGYRVEVVAGKREFDENVPGGLSHELPTWSDLYECFISSGILRYGNIDEFLQNLELYERLRKGVVFAPDTNVLYHRFISSFRPLDGYRIVVAEGVKKEIENAMNYKYRRRELEEMRRGVKNGHLLMELSNRRTKRSRKAAYIALKEFERLKDRVIIAESVKEPAHNNDEVIVKSLKRYDDMTPTLLVFLTADIAITDVAEMEGLEYFLFRYPRENLGRHDVSAYQLRTLLFNLAAVFGVIEVNGIKVFGEFGGKGGLNELKLVFPEENRLYHEFGFHLRLSRKLVDIMSGRA
;
A
#
# COMPACT_ATOMS: atom_id res chain seq x y z
N MET A 1 12.29 32.34 2.76
CA MET A 1 12.70 31.55 3.94
C MET A 1 12.86 30.10 3.48
N LYS A 2 13.95 29.40 3.84
CA LYS A 2 14.09 27.97 3.54
C LYS A 2 13.44 27.18 4.68
N PHE A 3 12.45 26.35 4.37
CA PHE A 3 11.83 25.45 5.35
C PHE A 3 12.81 24.36 5.78
N PRO A 4 12.83 23.93 7.06
CA PRO A 4 13.63 22.79 7.49
C PRO A 4 13.17 21.50 6.82
N VAL A 5 14.12 20.67 6.38
CA VAL A 5 13.85 19.43 5.64
C VAL A 5 14.65 18.28 6.24
N GLU A 6 13.99 17.14 6.40
CA GLU A 6 14.63 15.87 6.78
C GLU A 6 14.22 14.77 5.81
N VAL A 7 15.16 13.89 5.44
CA VAL A 7 14.86 12.64 4.73
C VAL A 7 14.98 11.49 5.72
N ILE A 8 13.92 10.69 5.80
CA ILE A 8 13.75 9.64 6.80
C ILE A 8 13.33 8.34 6.15
N GLU A 9 13.56 7.23 6.83
CA GLU A 9 13.06 5.92 6.45
C GLU A 9 11.68 5.65 7.08
N LYS A 10 10.85 4.80 6.44
CA LYS A 10 9.51 4.45 6.93
C LYS A 10 9.46 4.12 8.44
N PRO A 11 10.39 3.34 9.05
CA PRO A 11 10.35 3.07 10.48
C PRO A 11 10.53 4.32 11.35
N GLU A 12 11.31 5.30 10.88
CA GLU A 12 11.63 6.54 11.59
C GLU A 12 10.41 7.49 11.65
N LEU A 13 9.38 7.27 10.83
CA LEU A 13 8.10 7.98 10.94
C LEU A 13 7.46 7.79 12.33
N GLN A 14 7.78 6.70 13.03
CA GLN A 14 7.36 6.49 14.41
C GLN A 14 7.85 7.60 15.35
N ILE A 15 9.03 8.16 15.09
CA ILE A 15 9.59 9.25 15.90
C ILE A 15 8.70 10.48 15.76
N LEU A 16 8.31 10.82 14.53
CA LEU A 16 7.40 11.94 14.28
C LEU A 16 6.06 11.73 14.99
N MET A 17 5.49 10.52 14.87
CA MET A 17 4.23 10.17 15.55
C MET A 17 4.31 10.32 17.07
N ASN A 18 5.44 9.95 17.67
CA ASN A 18 5.66 10.04 19.11
C ASN A 18 5.80 11.49 19.58
N VAL A 19 6.54 12.32 18.84
CA VAL A 19 6.76 13.72 19.20
C VAL A 19 5.47 14.54 19.03
N LEU A 20 4.66 14.25 18.01
CA LEU A 20 3.39 14.95 17.80
C LEU A 20 2.30 14.55 18.81
N GLY A 21 2.25 13.26 19.19
CA GLY A 21 1.16 12.72 19.99
C GLY A 21 -0.14 12.63 19.18
N GLU A 22 -1.01 13.63 19.32
CA GLU A 22 -2.23 13.75 18.51
C GLU A 22 -1.90 14.28 17.11
N MET A 23 -2.46 13.63 16.09
CA MET A 23 -2.21 13.94 14.69
C MET A 23 -3.50 14.25 13.95
N GLU A 24 -3.51 15.36 13.23
CA GLU A 24 -4.45 15.69 12.18
C GLU A 24 -3.75 15.50 10.83
N VAL A 25 -4.34 14.67 9.99
CA VAL A 25 -3.78 14.31 8.68
C VAL A 25 -4.68 14.86 7.59
N GLY A 26 -4.10 15.61 6.68
CA GLY A 26 -4.79 16.23 5.55
C GLY A 26 -4.14 15.92 4.21
N PHE A 27 -4.91 16.14 3.14
CA PHE A 27 -4.40 16.11 1.78
C PHE A 27 -4.25 17.54 1.24
N PRO A 28 -3.03 18.07 1.18
CA PRO A 28 -2.85 19.49 0.91
C PRO A 28 -3.14 19.89 -0.54
N LEU A 29 -3.23 18.99 -1.52
CA LEU A 29 -3.56 19.43 -2.89
C LEU A 29 -4.98 20.00 -3.00
N TYR A 30 -5.90 19.53 -2.16
CA TYR A 30 -7.31 19.94 -2.14
C TYR A 30 -7.74 20.63 -0.84
N ASP A 31 -6.87 20.66 0.16
CA ASP A 31 -7.17 21.03 1.55
C ASP A 31 -8.30 20.17 2.14
N ILE A 32 -8.24 18.85 1.89
CA ILE A 32 -9.20 17.88 2.46
C ILE A 32 -8.63 17.34 3.77
N PRO A 33 -9.31 17.48 4.92
CA PRO A 33 -8.95 16.75 6.13
C PRO A 33 -9.23 15.26 5.91
N LEU A 34 -8.23 14.40 6.06
CA LEU A 34 -8.37 12.96 5.85
C LEU A 34 -8.81 12.25 7.12
N LEU A 35 -8.01 12.38 8.18
CA LEU A 35 -8.24 11.66 9.43
C LEU A 35 -7.60 12.37 10.63
N ARG A 36 -8.01 11.96 11.83
CA ARG A 36 -7.36 12.27 13.10
C ARG A 36 -6.87 11.00 13.77
N ALA A 37 -5.76 11.06 14.47
CA ALA A 37 -5.22 9.95 15.24
C ALA A 37 -4.80 10.40 16.64
N LYS A 38 -5.28 9.69 17.66
CA LYS A 38 -4.96 9.95 19.08
C LYS A 38 -4.27 8.74 19.70
N PRO A 39 -3.17 8.91 20.45
CA PRO A 39 -2.56 7.82 21.19
C PRO A 39 -3.56 7.20 22.17
N THR A 40 -3.48 5.88 22.35
CA THR A 40 -4.19 5.11 23.37
C THR A 40 -3.20 4.18 24.08
N GLU A 41 -3.62 3.50 25.15
CA GLU A 41 -2.75 2.58 25.89
C GLU A 41 -2.16 1.46 25.00
N LYS A 42 -2.89 1.03 23.96
CA LYS A 42 -2.52 -0.12 23.11
C LYS A 42 -2.07 0.28 21.70
N GLY A 43 -2.04 1.57 21.38
CA GLY A 43 -1.74 2.06 20.04
C GLY A 43 -2.36 3.42 19.79
N TYR A 44 -3.24 3.51 18.79
CA TYR A 44 -3.88 4.75 18.39
C TYR A 44 -5.36 4.52 18.07
N ARG A 45 -6.17 5.55 18.30
CA ARG A 45 -7.53 5.65 17.80
C ARG A 45 -7.52 6.56 16.58
N VAL A 46 -7.86 6.00 15.42
CA VAL A 46 -7.99 6.72 14.15
C VAL A 46 -9.46 7.01 13.89
N GLU A 47 -9.77 8.25 13.51
CA GLU A 47 -11.08 8.70 13.10
C GLU A 47 -10.97 9.33 11.72
N VAL A 48 -11.65 8.76 10.73
CA VAL A 48 -11.67 9.29 9.36
C VAL A 48 -12.69 10.41 9.29
N VAL A 49 -12.22 11.56 8.83
CA VAL A 49 -13.00 12.80 8.75
C VAL A 49 -13.45 13.06 7.31
N ALA A 50 -12.67 12.63 6.32
CA ALA A 50 -13.08 12.72 4.92
C ALA A 50 -14.24 11.76 4.63
N GLY A 51 -15.16 12.19 3.79
CA GLY A 51 -16.12 11.35 3.09
C GLY A 51 -15.83 11.28 1.60
N LYS A 52 -16.59 10.44 0.90
CA LYS A 52 -16.49 10.30 -0.57
C LYS A 52 -16.84 11.60 -1.28
N ARG A 53 -17.83 12.33 -0.76
CA ARG A 53 -18.34 13.57 -1.36
C ARG A 53 -17.28 14.66 -1.44
N GLU A 54 -16.44 14.79 -0.41
CA GLU A 54 -15.34 15.75 -0.37
C GLU A 54 -14.33 15.50 -1.49
N PHE A 55 -14.07 14.24 -1.84
CA PHE A 55 -13.23 13.92 -3.00
C PHE A 55 -13.95 14.20 -4.32
N ASP A 56 -15.20 13.77 -4.47
CA ASP A 56 -15.97 13.95 -5.70
C ASP A 56 -16.15 15.44 -6.06
N GLU A 57 -16.26 16.33 -5.07
CA GLU A 57 -16.40 17.78 -5.27
C GLU A 57 -15.06 18.50 -5.55
N ASN A 58 -13.93 17.98 -5.07
CA ASN A 58 -12.63 18.66 -5.17
C ASN A 58 -11.67 18.06 -6.21
N VAL A 59 -11.85 16.80 -6.60
CA VAL A 59 -11.02 16.13 -7.61
C VAL A 59 -11.54 16.48 -9.01
N PRO A 60 -10.75 17.14 -9.87
CA PRO A 60 -11.17 17.41 -11.23
C PRO A 60 -11.43 16.10 -12.00
N GLY A 61 -12.63 15.94 -12.57
CA GLY A 61 -13.06 14.67 -13.18
C GLY A 61 -12.09 14.11 -14.21
N GLY A 62 -11.53 14.97 -15.08
CA GLY A 62 -10.54 14.59 -16.09
C GLY A 62 -9.17 14.16 -15.52
N LEU A 63 -8.89 14.45 -14.25
CA LEU A 63 -7.62 14.15 -13.58
C LEU A 63 -7.75 13.07 -12.50
N SER A 64 -8.93 12.49 -12.28
CA SER A 64 -9.18 11.44 -11.29
C SER A 64 -8.31 10.19 -11.46
N HIS A 65 -7.85 9.92 -12.68
CA HIS A 65 -6.94 8.81 -12.98
C HIS A 65 -5.51 9.03 -12.45
N GLU A 66 -5.05 10.28 -12.30
CA GLU A 66 -3.71 10.62 -11.77
C GLU A 66 -3.74 11.27 -10.38
N LEU A 67 -4.85 11.90 -10.00
CA LEU A 67 -4.99 12.49 -8.67
C LEU A 67 -5.65 11.51 -7.70
N PRO A 68 -5.25 11.50 -6.41
CA PRO A 68 -5.81 10.60 -5.41
C PRO A 68 -7.31 10.82 -5.20
N THR A 69 -8.04 9.72 -5.09
CA THR A 69 -9.50 9.67 -4.93
C THR A 69 -9.88 9.03 -3.59
N TRP A 70 -11.19 9.00 -3.29
CA TRP A 70 -11.72 8.24 -2.16
C TRP A 70 -11.32 6.75 -2.20
N SER A 71 -11.28 6.13 -3.38
CA SER A 71 -10.84 4.73 -3.54
C SER A 71 -9.39 4.56 -3.09
N ASP A 72 -8.52 5.52 -3.42
CA ASP A 72 -7.11 5.47 -3.03
C ASP A 72 -6.93 5.61 -1.51
N LEU A 73 -7.75 6.44 -0.83
CA LEU A 73 -7.80 6.50 0.64
C LEU A 73 -8.23 5.15 1.21
N TYR A 74 -9.32 4.59 0.71
CA TYR A 74 -9.89 3.32 1.16
C TYR A 74 -8.89 2.15 1.00
N GLU A 75 -8.22 2.06 -0.14
CA GLU A 75 -7.17 1.07 -0.39
C GLU A 75 -5.95 1.25 0.53
N CYS A 76 -5.63 2.48 0.97
CA CYS A 76 -4.58 2.69 1.96
C CYS A 76 -4.94 2.09 3.33
N PHE A 77 -6.22 2.05 3.71
CA PHE A 77 -6.70 1.37 4.92
C PHE A 77 -6.63 -0.15 4.80
N ILE A 78 -6.96 -0.71 3.63
CA ILE A 78 -6.82 -2.15 3.37
C ILE A 78 -5.34 -2.53 3.39
N SER A 79 -4.49 -1.85 2.62
CA SER A 79 -3.05 -2.15 2.49
C SER A 79 -2.21 -1.83 3.74
N SER A 80 -2.80 -1.15 4.74
CA SER A 80 -2.22 -0.99 6.07
C SER A 80 -2.70 -2.06 7.06
N GLY A 81 -3.60 -2.95 6.65
CA GLY A 81 -4.18 -4.01 7.48
C GLY A 81 -5.16 -3.49 8.52
N ILE A 82 -5.73 -2.30 8.33
CA ILE A 82 -6.75 -1.73 9.22
C ILE A 82 -8.12 -2.25 8.82
N LEU A 83 -8.45 -2.16 7.53
CA LEU A 83 -9.62 -2.83 6.97
C LEU A 83 -9.25 -4.24 6.49
N ARG A 84 -10.21 -5.15 6.61
CA ARG A 84 -10.11 -6.54 6.14
C ARG A 84 -11.21 -6.81 5.12
N TYR A 85 -11.06 -7.88 4.34
CA TYR A 85 -12.15 -8.34 3.48
C TYR A 85 -13.38 -8.72 4.29
N GLY A 86 -14.56 -8.47 3.74
CA GLY A 86 -15.85 -8.64 4.44
C GLY A 86 -16.21 -10.10 4.72
N ASN A 87 -15.54 -11.07 4.11
CA ASN A 87 -15.70 -12.50 4.34
C ASN A 87 -14.43 -13.15 4.90
N ILE A 88 -13.69 -12.44 5.75
CA ILE A 88 -12.46 -12.98 6.33
C ILE A 88 -12.70 -14.17 7.26
N ASP A 89 -13.85 -14.22 7.95
CA ASP A 89 -14.20 -15.34 8.83
C ASP A 89 -14.50 -16.62 8.05
N GLU A 90 -15.09 -16.49 6.85
CA GLU A 90 -15.28 -17.59 5.90
C GLU A 90 -13.92 -18.13 5.44
N PHE A 91 -12.97 -17.23 5.14
CA PHE A 91 -11.61 -17.64 4.78
C PHE A 91 -10.90 -18.39 5.91
N LEU A 92 -11.08 -17.95 7.17
CA LEU A 92 -10.52 -18.64 8.34
C LEU A 92 -11.07 -20.06 8.48
N GLN A 93 -12.38 -20.26 8.28
CA GLN A 93 -12.99 -21.59 8.29
C GLN A 93 -12.39 -22.49 7.20
N ASN A 94 -12.18 -21.94 5.99
CA ASN A 94 -11.52 -22.68 4.92
C ASN A 94 -10.07 -23.03 5.25
N LEU A 95 -9.31 -22.13 5.89
CA LEU A 95 -7.96 -22.42 6.38
C LEU A 95 -7.94 -23.62 7.34
N GLU A 96 -8.87 -23.68 8.30
CA GLU A 96 -8.97 -24.82 9.22
C GLU A 96 -9.28 -26.14 8.50
N LEU A 97 -10.05 -26.10 7.41
CA LEU A 97 -10.32 -27.27 6.58
C LEU A 97 -9.08 -27.69 5.79
N TYR A 98 -8.36 -26.72 5.22
CA TYR A 98 -7.13 -26.94 4.47
C TYR A 98 -6.03 -27.56 5.34
N GLU A 99 -5.90 -27.16 6.60
CA GLU A 99 -4.94 -27.76 7.55
C GLU A 99 -5.22 -29.25 7.85
N ARG A 100 -6.47 -29.71 7.68
CA ARG A 100 -6.86 -31.11 7.90
C ARG A 100 -6.65 -32.00 6.67
N LEU A 101 -6.34 -31.41 5.51
CA LEU A 101 -6.08 -32.17 4.30
C LEU A 101 -4.78 -32.97 4.43
N ARG A 102 -4.77 -34.18 3.87
CA ARG A 102 -3.53 -34.98 3.76
C ARG A 102 -2.54 -34.38 2.76
N LYS A 103 -3.02 -33.53 1.86
CA LYS A 103 -2.28 -32.86 0.79
C LYS A 103 -1.87 -31.47 1.30
N GLY A 104 -0.62 -31.04 1.06
CA GLY A 104 -0.18 -29.70 1.45
C GLY A 104 -0.93 -28.63 0.65
N VAL A 105 -1.10 -27.43 1.21
CA VAL A 105 -1.83 -26.31 0.57
C VAL A 105 -0.88 -25.16 0.28
N VAL A 106 -1.04 -24.54 -0.89
CA VAL A 106 -0.33 -23.33 -1.32
C VAL A 106 -1.34 -22.30 -1.80
N PHE A 107 -1.01 -21.02 -1.65
CA PHE A 107 -1.90 -19.92 -2.04
C PHE A 107 -1.33 -19.13 -3.20
N ALA A 108 -2.19 -18.77 -4.15
CA ALA A 108 -1.80 -17.95 -5.28
C ALA A 108 -2.56 -16.62 -5.30
N PRO A 109 -1.96 -15.49 -4.89
CA PRO A 109 -2.62 -14.20 -4.94
C PRO A 109 -2.69 -13.67 -6.37
N ASP A 110 -3.83 -13.09 -6.72
CA ASP A 110 -3.94 -12.18 -7.87
C ASP A 110 -3.18 -10.86 -7.61
N THR A 111 -3.16 -10.02 -8.64
CA THR A 111 -2.54 -8.70 -8.56
C THR A 111 -3.17 -7.85 -7.45
N ASN A 112 -4.50 -7.81 -7.33
CA ASN A 112 -5.22 -6.98 -6.35
C ASN A 112 -4.91 -7.36 -4.89
N VAL A 113 -4.83 -8.65 -4.58
CA VAL A 113 -4.48 -9.19 -3.25
C VAL A 113 -3.07 -8.73 -2.85
N LEU A 114 -2.14 -8.62 -3.81
CA LEU A 114 -0.81 -8.03 -3.57
C LEU A 114 -0.88 -6.50 -3.37
N TYR A 115 -1.69 -5.78 -4.15
CA TYR A 115 -1.95 -4.35 -3.91
C TYR A 115 -2.64 -4.09 -2.57
N HIS A 116 -3.40 -5.04 -2.04
CA HIS A 116 -4.01 -4.95 -0.72
C HIS A 116 -3.09 -5.42 0.41
N ARG A 117 -1.88 -5.92 0.09
CA ARG A 117 -0.91 -6.44 1.08
C ARG A 117 -1.52 -7.44 2.04
N PHE A 118 -2.47 -8.23 1.55
CA PHE A 118 -3.27 -9.10 2.39
C PHE A 118 -2.41 -10.21 3.01
N ILE A 119 -1.54 -10.83 2.20
CA ILE A 119 -0.75 -11.99 2.63
C ILE A 119 0.13 -11.67 3.84
N SER A 120 0.88 -10.57 3.82
CA SER A 120 1.78 -10.21 4.94
C SER A 120 1.10 -9.47 6.09
N SER A 121 -0.13 -8.97 5.90
CA SER A 121 -0.92 -8.37 6.98
C SER A 121 -1.79 -9.38 7.71
N PHE A 122 -2.01 -10.56 7.12
CA PHE A 122 -2.85 -11.62 7.67
C PHE A 122 -2.00 -12.80 8.17
N ARG A 123 -1.63 -12.74 9.46
CA ARG A 123 -0.76 -13.72 10.14
C ARG A 123 -1.10 -15.20 9.91
N PRO A 124 -2.38 -15.63 9.78
CA PRO A 124 -2.68 -17.03 9.47
C PRO A 124 -2.01 -17.55 8.20
N LEU A 125 -1.58 -16.67 7.27
CA LEU A 125 -0.84 -17.06 6.07
C LEU A 125 0.69 -17.10 6.24
N ASP A 126 1.23 -16.84 7.44
CA ASP A 126 2.68 -16.74 7.65
C ASP A 126 3.45 -18.03 7.35
N GLY A 127 2.81 -19.19 7.55
CA GLY A 127 3.40 -20.52 7.33
C GLY A 127 3.29 -21.08 5.91
N TYR A 128 2.55 -20.41 5.02
CA TYR A 128 2.23 -20.96 3.70
C TYR A 128 3.20 -20.50 2.61
N ARG A 129 3.50 -21.42 1.69
CA ARG A 129 4.15 -21.10 0.41
C ARG A 129 3.17 -20.32 -0.47
N ILE A 130 3.71 -19.36 -1.21
CA ILE A 130 2.94 -18.48 -2.08
C ILE A 130 3.34 -18.76 -3.52
N VAL A 131 2.39 -19.02 -4.40
CA VAL A 131 2.63 -19.22 -5.82
C VAL A 131 2.20 -17.96 -6.56
N VAL A 132 3.12 -17.30 -7.25
CA VAL A 132 2.81 -16.09 -8.02
C VAL A 132 2.92 -16.42 -9.50
N ALA A 133 1.84 -16.23 -10.25
CA ALA A 133 1.89 -16.37 -11.70
C ALA A 133 2.87 -15.35 -12.29
N GLU A 134 3.67 -15.75 -13.27
CA GLU A 134 4.60 -14.85 -13.94
C GLU A 134 3.89 -13.63 -14.56
N GLY A 135 2.64 -13.79 -15.03
CA GLY A 135 1.77 -12.71 -15.48
C GLY A 135 1.54 -11.63 -14.41
N VAL A 136 1.16 -12.03 -13.19
CA VAL A 136 0.97 -11.12 -12.04
C VAL A 136 2.26 -10.34 -11.73
N LYS A 137 3.41 -11.04 -11.73
CA LYS A 137 4.71 -10.39 -11.54
C LYS A 137 4.99 -9.34 -12.63
N LYS A 138 4.77 -9.70 -13.90
CA LYS A 138 4.96 -8.80 -15.05
C LYS A 138 4.03 -7.59 -14.99
N GLU A 139 2.79 -7.76 -14.52
CA GLU A 139 1.85 -6.63 -14.34
C GLU A 139 2.37 -5.60 -13.34
N ILE A 140 2.91 -6.05 -12.20
CA ILE A 140 3.53 -5.17 -11.21
C ILE A 140 4.75 -4.47 -11.83
N GLU A 141 5.64 -5.22 -12.49
CA GLU A 141 6.83 -4.68 -13.16
C GLU A 141 6.49 -3.61 -14.20
N ASN A 142 5.51 -3.89 -15.07
CA ASN A 142 5.07 -2.96 -16.10
C ASN A 142 4.44 -1.71 -15.49
N ALA A 143 3.62 -1.86 -14.45
CA ALA A 143 2.95 -0.75 -13.79
C ALA A 143 3.92 0.24 -13.12
N MET A 144 5.15 -0.17 -12.77
CA MET A 144 6.12 0.70 -12.07
C MET A 144 6.86 1.72 -12.95
N ASN A 145 6.83 1.54 -14.27
CA ASN A 145 7.74 2.25 -15.18
C ASN A 145 7.22 3.61 -15.67
N TYR A 146 6.03 4.05 -15.25
CA TYR A 146 5.45 5.31 -15.70
C TYR A 146 5.89 6.46 -14.81
N LYS A 147 6.34 7.53 -15.44
CA LYS A 147 6.74 8.78 -14.80
C LYS A 147 5.96 9.94 -15.38
N TYR A 148 5.68 10.91 -14.54
CA TYR A 148 5.04 12.14 -14.98
C TYR A 148 5.91 12.91 -15.96
N ARG A 149 5.30 13.28 -17.07
CA ARG A 149 5.82 14.27 -18.01
C ARG A 149 5.54 15.66 -17.47
N ARG A 150 6.39 16.62 -17.85
CA ARG A 150 6.25 18.02 -17.44
C ARG A 150 4.87 18.60 -17.76
N ARG A 151 4.33 18.30 -18.95
CA ARG A 151 3.02 18.78 -19.40
C ARG A 151 1.87 18.26 -18.52
N GLU A 152 1.91 16.99 -18.12
CA GLU A 152 0.90 16.36 -17.25
C GLU A 152 0.88 17.03 -15.88
N LEU A 153 2.07 17.30 -15.32
CA LEU A 153 2.19 18.05 -14.06
C LEU A 153 1.68 19.47 -14.20
N GLU A 154 2.02 20.18 -15.28
CA GLU A 154 1.53 21.54 -15.52
C GLU A 154 0.00 21.61 -15.62
N GLU A 155 -0.64 20.59 -16.19
CA GLU A 155 -2.09 20.46 -16.22
C GLU A 155 -2.67 20.21 -14.83
N MET A 156 -2.17 19.21 -14.11
CA MET A 156 -2.62 18.91 -12.74
C MET A 156 -2.44 20.11 -11.81
N ARG A 157 -1.34 20.85 -11.95
CA ARG A 157 -1.05 22.05 -11.15
C ARG A 157 -2.11 23.14 -11.26
N ARG A 158 -2.78 23.26 -12.40
CA ARG A 158 -3.86 24.24 -12.61
C ARG A 158 -5.17 23.77 -11.98
N GLY A 159 -5.35 22.47 -11.80
CA GLY A 159 -6.58 21.87 -11.29
C GLY A 159 -6.62 21.67 -9.77
N VAL A 160 -5.54 22.02 -9.03
CA VAL A 160 -5.45 21.79 -7.58
C VAL A 160 -5.04 23.07 -6.85
N LYS A 161 -5.43 23.21 -5.57
CA LYS A 161 -5.17 24.43 -4.77
C LYS A 161 -3.69 24.66 -4.53
N ASN A 162 -2.99 23.63 -4.03
CA ASN A 162 -1.56 23.71 -3.70
C ASN A 162 -0.67 23.08 -4.79
N GLY A 163 -0.88 23.48 -6.05
CA GLY A 163 -0.18 22.90 -7.21
C GLY A 163 1.34 22.99 -7.15
N HIS A 164 1.91 23.96 -6.42
CA HIS A 164 3.37 24.06 -6.25
C HIS A 164 4.00 22.80 -5.63
N LEU A 165 3.25 22.04 -4.81
CA LEU A 165 3.72 20.79 -4.20
C LEU A 165 3.98 19.69 -5.24
N LEU A 166 3.32 19.74 -6.40
CA LEU A 166 3.53 18.78 -7.49
C LEU A 166 4.91 18.94 -8.16
N MET A 167 5.65 20.01 -7.88
CA MET A 167 7.01 20.17 -8.41
C MET A 167 7.95 19.05 -7.93
N GLU A 168 7.72 18.51 -6.74
CA GLU A 168 8.47 17.36 -6.21
C GLU A 168 8.24 16.08 -7.03
N LEU A 169 7.15 16.00 -7.79
CA LEU A 169 6.80 14.85 -8.64
C LEU A 169 7.38 14.93 -10.06
N SER A 170 8.17 15.96 -10.37
CA SER A 170 8.82 16.11 -11.68
C SER A 170 9.75 14.94 -11.99
N ASN A 171 9.50 14.24 -13.11
CA ASN A 171 10.19 13.00 -13.49
C ASN A 171 10.13 11.90 -12.41
N ARG A 172 9.04 11.89 -11.63
CA ARG A 172 8.73 10.87 -10.62
C ARG A 172 7.52 10.03 -11.03
N ARG A 173 7.28 8.95 -10.30
CA ARG A 173 6.26 7.94 -10.61
C ARG A 173 4.85 8.54 -10.64
N THR A 174 4.04 8.10 -11.60
CA THR A 174 2.60 8.41 -11.68
C THR A 174 1.83 7.78 -10.51
N LYS A 175 0.56 8.13 -10.28
CA LYS A 175 -0.23 7.51 -9.19
C LYS A 175 -0.23 5.98 -9.27
N ARG A 176 -0.52 5.43 -10.45
CA ARG A 176 -0.51 3.98 -10.69
C ARG A 176 0.86 3.37 -10.38
N SER A 177 1.94 3.97 -10.86
CA SER A 177 3.30 3.48 -10.60
C SER A 177 3.72 3.57 -9.14
N ARG A 178 3.21 4.55 -8.39
CA ARG A 178 3.43 4.65 -6.94
C ARG A 178 2.75 3.51 -6.20
N LYS A 179 1.49 3.18 -6.53
CA LYS A 179 0.79 2.02 -5.94
C LYS A 179 1.55 0.71 -6.24
N ALA A 180 1.99 0.52 -7.49
CA ALA A 180 2.76 -0.65 -7.88
C ALA A 180 4.08 -0.79 -7.09
N ALA A 181 4.88 0.28 -7.03
CA ALA A 181 6.20 0.26 -6.40
C ALA A 181 6.16 0.25 -4.87
N TYR A 182 5.31 1.08 -4.27
CA TYR A 182 5.31 1.29 -2.80
C TYR A 182 4.41 0.31 -2.05
N ILE A 183 3.57 -0.44 -2.75
CA ILE A 183 2.63 -1.38 -2.14
C ILE A 183 2.86 -2.79 -2.70
N ALA A 184 2.53 -3.05 -3.97
CA ALA A 184 2.54 -4.40 -4.54
C ALA A 184 3.96 -5.00 -4.64
N LEU A 185 4.94 -4.26 -5.14
CA LEU A 185 6.33 -4.72 -5.21
C LEU A 185 6.89 -5.01 -3.80
N LYS A 186 6.65 -4.12 -2.84
CA LYS A 186 7.14 -4.30 -1.47
C LYS A 186 6.49 -5.49 -0.77
N GLU A 187 5.24 -5.79 -1.10
CA GLU A 187 4.59 -7.03 -0.66
C GLU A 187 5.29 -8.24 -1.26
N PHE A 188 5.49 -8.23 -2.57
CA PHE A 188 6.20 -9.31 -3.27
C PHE A 188 7.63 -9.51 -2.72
N GLU A 189 8.38 -8.44 -2.50
CA GLU A 189 9.73 -8.48 -1.92
C GLU A 189 9.73 -9.08 -0.50
N ARG A 190 8.73 -8.75 0.31
CA ARG A 190 8.58 -9.33 1.65
C ARG A 190 8.27 -10.81 1.62
N LEU A 191 7.53 -11.27 0.61
CA LEU A 191 7.15 -12.67 0.46
C LEU A 191 8.22 -13.49 -0.27
N LYS A 192 9.28 -12.86 -0.79
CA LYS A 192 10.25 -13.46 -1.72
C LYS A 192 10.81 -14.81 -1.25
N ASP A 193 11.09 -14.97 0.04
CA ASP A 193 11.64 -16.22 0.60
C ASP A 193 10.64 -17.40 0.59
N ARG A 194 9.34 -17.10 0.42
CA ARG A 194 8.24 -18.06 0.38
C ARG A 194 7.57 -18.18 -0.99
N VAL A 195 7.98 -17.35 -1.96
CA VAL A 195 7.36 -17.29 -3.29
C VAL A 195 7.95 -18.33 -4.24
N ILE A 196 7.06 -18.98 -4.99
CA ILE A 196 7.37 -19.81 -6.15
C ILE A 196 6.73 -19.13 -7.36
N ILE A 197 7.45 -19.00 -8.47
CA ILE A 197 6.90 -18.42 -9.69
C ILE A 197 6.32 -19.53 -10.57
N ALA A 198 5.03 -19.44 -10.89
CA ALA A 198 4.40 -20.30 -11.89
C ALA A 198 4.63 -19.72 -13.30
N GLU A 199 5.24 -20.51 -14.18
CA GLU A 199 5.60 -20.07 -15.54
C GLU A 199 4.36 -19.80 -16.40
N SER A 200 4.45 -18.78 -17.27
CA SER A 200 3.37 -18.47 -18.21
C SER A 200 3.13 -19.65 -19.17
N VAL A 201 1.87 -20.02 -19.39
CA VAL A 201 1.51 -20.92 -20.48
C VAL A 201 1.73 -20.21 -21.82
N LYS A 202 2.05 -20.98 -22.86
CA LYS A 202 2.23 -20.47 -24.22
C LYS A 202 0.98 -20.66 -25.10
N GLU A 203 -0.07 -21.23 -24.53
CA GLU A 203 -1.30 -21.52 -25.23
C GLU A 203 -2.05 -20.24 -25.61
N PRO A 204 -2.84 -20.25 -26.69
CA PRO A 204 -3.70 -19.13 -27.01
C PRO A 204 -4.67 -18.87 -25.85
N ALA A 205 -4.72 -17.61 -25.43
CA ALA A 205 -5.62 -17.10 -24.42
C ALA A 205 -6.19 -15.77 -24.90
N HIS A 206 -7.42 -15.46 -24.50
CA HIS A 206 -8.12 -14.25 -24.91
C HIS A 206 -7.60 -13.00 -24.19
N ASN A 207 -7.15 -13.16 -22.95
CA ASN A 207 -6.64 -12.06 -22.11
C ASN A 207 -5.56 -12.55 -21.12
N ASN A 208 -4.98 -11.61 -20.36
CA ASN A 208 -3.97 -11.92 -19.35
C ASN A 208 -4.52 -12.75 -18.18
N ASP A 209 -5.77 -12.53 -17.79
CA ASP A 209 -6.40 -13.23 -16.67
C ASP A 209 -6.49 -14.73 -16.94
N GLU A 210 -6.86 -15.10 -18.18
CA GLU A 210 -6.87 -16.48 -18.64
C GLU A 210 -5.48 -17.10 -18.67
N VAL A 211 -4.45 -16.35 -19.10
CA VAL A 211 -3.06 -16.83 -19.01
C VAL A 211 -2.66 -17.10 -17.55
N ILE A 212 -3.01 -16.20 -16.63
CA ILE A 212 -2.70 -16.34 -15.20
C ILE A 212 -3.37 -17.60 -14.64
N VAL A 213 -4.68 -17.78 -14.86
CA VAL A 213 -5.44 -18.93 -14.36
C VAL A 213 -4.89 -20.24 -14.95
N LYS A 214 -4.68 -20.33 -16.26
CA LYS A 214 -4.12 -21.53 -16.92
C LYS A 214 -2.72 -21.87 -16.41
N SER A 215 -1.87 -20.86 -16.16
CA SER A 215 -0.55 -21.06 -15.57
C SER A 215 -0.60 -21.61 -14.15
N LEU A 216 -1.50 -21.10 -13.33
CA LEU A 216 -1.70 -21.61 -11.96
C LEU A 216 -2.29 -23.02 -12.00
N LYS A 217 -3.23 -23.29 -12.90
CA LYS A 217 -3.81 -24.62 -13.05
C LYS A 217 -2.79 -25.66 -13.49
N ARG A 218 -1.95 -25.32 -14.48
CA ARG A 218 -0.82 -26.16 -14.88
C ARG A 218 0.14 -26.44 -13.72
N TYR A 219 0.43 -25.44 -12.88
CA TYR A 219 1.25 -25.63 -11.69
C TYR A 219 0.59 -26.59 -10.68
N ASP A 220 -0.71 -26.42 -10.44
CA ASP A 220 -1.51 -27.28 -9.55
C ASP A 220 -1.46 -28.76 -10.01
N ASP A 221 -1.64 -29.01 -11.31
CA ASP A 221 -1.59 -30.37 -11.88
C ASP A 221 -0.21 -31.03 -11.79
N MET A 222 0.86 -30.22 -11.79
CA MET A 222 2.24 -30.70 -11.72
C MET A 222 2.73 -30.94 -10.29
N THR A 223 1.96 -30.57 -9.26
CA THR A 223 2.41 -30.62 -7.87
C THR A 223 1.50 -31.47 -6.98
N PRO A 224 2.06 -32.12 -5.93
CA PRO A 224 1.26 -32.83 -4.95
C PRO A 224 0.67 -31.85 -3.91
N THR A 225 0.54 -30.55 -4.20
CA THR A 225 -0.10 -29.55 -3.33
C THR A 225 -1.42 -29.07 -3.91
N LEU A 226 -2.37 -28.68 -3.06
CA LEU A 226 -3.60 -28.03 -3.48
C LEU A 226 -3.29 -26.54 -3.61
N LEU A 227 -3.40 -26.01 -4.82
CA LEU A 227 -3.29 -24.57 -5.04
C LEU A 227 -4.67 -23.93 -4.88
N VAL A 228 -4.78 -22.93 -4.00
CA VAL A 228 -5.98 -22.11 -3.85
C VAL A 228 -5.69 -20.72 -4.38
N PHE A 229 -6.37 -20.33 -5.45
CA PHE A 229 -6.26 -19.02 -6.06
C PHE A 229 -7.03 -17.97 -5.23
N LEU A 230 -6.34 -16.93 -4.78
CA LEU A 230 -6.87 -15.86 -3.95
C LEU A 230 -7.13 -14.63 -4.81
N THR A 231 -8.40 -14.23 -4.94
CA THR A 231 -8.78 -13.07 -5.75
C THR A 231 -9.81 -12.20 -5.06
N ALA A 232 -9.85 -10.92 -5.43
CA ALA A 232 -10.94 -10.00 -5.09
C ALA A 232 -11.75 -9.56 -6.33
N ASP A 233 -11.49 -10.16 -7.49
CA ASP A 233 -12.17 -9.89 -8.74
C ASP A 233 -13.15 -11.03 -9.06
N ILE A 234 -14.41 -10.69 -9.32
CA ILE A 234 -15.43 -11.67 -9.68
C ILE A 234 -15.30 -12.12 -11.14
N ALA A 235 -14.72 -11.31 -12.02
CA ALA A 235 -14.61 -11.66 -13.44
C ALA A 235 -13.64 -12.83 -13.67
N ILE A 236 -12.58 -12.92 -12.86
CA ILE A 236 -11.57 -13.98 -12.98
C ILE A 236 -12.06 -15.33 -12.40
N THR A 237 -13.09 -15.33 -11.54
CA THR A 237 -13.60 -16.58 -10.95
C THR A 237 -14.31 -17.46 -11.96
N ASP A 238 -14.97 -16.87 -12.96
CA ASP A 238 -15.60 -17.62 -14.05
C ASP A 238 -14.55 -18.43 -14.83
N VAL A 239 -13.38 -17.82 -15.07
CA VAL A 239 -12.25 -18.49 -15.74
C VAL A 239 -11.64 -19.56 -14.84
N ALA A 240 -11.48 -19.29 -13.54
CA ALA A 240 -10.97 -20.27 -12.58
C ALA A 240 -11.88 -21.50 -12.49
N GLU A 241 -13.20 -21.30 -12.48
CA GLU A 241 -14.19 -22.39 -12.47
C GLU A 241 -14.14 -23.22 -13.75
N MET A 242 -14.07 -22.56 -14.92
CA MET A 242 -13.95 -23.24 -16.22
C MET A 242 -12.69 -24.13 -16.32
N GLU A 243 -11.56 -23.65 -15.79
CA GLU A 243 -10.29 -24.38 -15.79
C GLU A 243 -10.16 -25.38 -14.63
N GLY A 244 -11.16 -25.46 -13.73
CA GLY A 244 -11.15 -26.36 -12.57
C GLY A 244 -10.06 -26.00 -11.55
N LEU A 245 -9.78 -24.71 -11.38
CA LEU A 245 -8.84 -24.18 -10.40
C LEU A 245 -9.59 -23.82 -9.11
N GLU A 246 -9.18 -24.40 -7.98
CA GLU A 246 -9.72 -24.03 -6.66
C GLU A 246 -9.42 -22.56 -6.36
N TYR A 247 -10.43 -21.80 -5.90
CA TYR A 247 -10.27 -20.38 -5.61
C TYR A 247 -11.05 -19.93 -4.38
N PHE A 248 -10.61 -18.81 -3.81
CA PHE A 248 -11.33 -18.07 -2.79
C PHE A 248 -11.55 -16.62 -3.24
N LEU A 249 -12.82 -16.23 -3.40
CA LEU A 249 -13.22 -14.88 -3.73
C LEU A 249 -13.41 -14.04 -2.47
N PHE A 250 -12.51 -13.08 -2.26
CA PHE A 250 -12.64 -12.08 -1.22
C PHE A 250 -13.67 -11.01 -1.59
N ARG A 251 -14.51 -10.67 -0.62
CA ARG A 251 -15.46 -9.56 -0.73
C ARG A 251 -14.81 -8.28 -0.23
N TYR A 252 -14.78 -7.27 -1.09
CA TYR A 252 -14.33 -5.93 -0.70
C TYR A 252 -15.11 -5.46 0.55
N PRO A 253 -14.45 -4.87 1.55
CA PRO A 253 -15.16 -4.38 2.73
C PRO A 253 -16.19 -3.34 2.30
N ARG A 254 -17.37 -3.39 2.92
CA ARG A 254 -18.46 -2.41 2.71
C ARG A 254 -18.59 -1.43 3.88
N GLU A 255 -17.67 -1.50 4.82
CA GLU A 255 -17.68 -0.69 6.04
C GLU A 255 -17.31 0.76 5.72
N ASN A 256 -17.98 1.70 6.41
CA ASN A 256 -17.51 3.08 6.43
C ASN A 256 -16.19 3.14 7.21
N LEU A 257 -15.21 3.90 6.70
CA LEU A 257 -13.90 4.03 7.35
C LEU A 257 -13.96 4.59 8.79
N GLY A 258 -15.03 5.29 9.16
CA GLY A 258 -15.41 5.62 10.54
C GLY A 258 -14.26 5.76 11.55
N ARG A 259 -14.31 4.92 12.59
CA ARG A 259 -13.33 4.93 13.70
C ARG A 259 -12.73 3.55 13.90
N HIS A 260 -11.41 3.49 14.06
CA HIS A 260 -10.65 2.25 14.27
C HIS A 260 -9.63 2.40 15.39
N ASP A 261 -9.54 1.42 16.27
CA ASP A 261 -8.40 1.27 17.18
C ASP A 261 -7.33 0.44 16.47
N VAL A 262 -6.12 0.99 16.34
CA VAL A 262 -5.04 0.44 15.51
C VAL A 262 -3.71 0.40 16.26
N SER A 263 -2.85 -0.55 15.90
CA SER A 263 -1.47 -0.58 16.39
C SER A 263 -0.63 0.57 15.82
N ALA A 264 0.46 0.92 16.51
CA ALA A 264 1.44 1.88 15.99
C ALA A 264 1.99 1.46 14.61
N TYR A 265 2.18 0.15 14.37
CA TYR A 265 2.61 -0.38 13.08
C TYR A 265 1.61 -0.11 11.95
N GLN A 266 0.32 -0.32 12.22
CA GLN A 266 -0.76 -0.07 11.25
C GLN A 266 -0.85 1.42 10.93
N LEU A 267 -0.87 2.30 11.94
CA LEU A 267 -0.91 3.74 11.70
C LEU A 267 0.32 4.25 10.93
N ARG A 268 1.53 3.83 11.32
CA ARG A 268 2.76 4.14 10.58
C ARG A 268 2.70 3.67 9.13
N THR A 269 2.12 2.49 8.89
CA THR A 269 1.94 1.95 7.55
C THR A 269 0.90 2.73 6.77
N LEU A 270 -0.21 3.13 7.40
CA LEU A 270 -1.24 3.98 6.80
C LEU A 270 -0.65 5.33 6.37
N LEU A 271 0.04 6.03 7.26
CA LEU A 271 0.67 7.33 6.94
C LEU A 271 1.69 7.22 5.80
N PHE A 272 2.52 6.16 5.81
CA PHE A 272 3.43 5.90 4.70
C PHE A 272 2.69 5.63 3.38
N ASN A 273 1.67 4.76 3.40
CA ASN A 273 0.91 4.42 2.19
C ASN A 273 0.18 5.66 1.64
N LEU A 274 -0.43 6.46 2.51
CA LEU A 274 -1.05 7.73 2.14
C LEU A 274 -0.02 8.67 1.51
N ALA A 275 1.10 8.93 2.18
CA ALA A 275 2.16 9.78 1.63
C ALA A 275 2.68 9.27 0.27
N ALA A 276 2.83 7.95 0.10
CA ALA A 276 3.32 7.35 -1.13
C ALA A 276 2.29 7.44 -2.28
N VAL A 277 1.05 7.00 -2.04
CA VAL A 277 -0.02 6.98 -3.06
C VAL A 277 -0.46 8.41 -3.39
N PHE A 278 -0.60 9.27 -2.38
CA PHE A 278 -1.02 10.65 -2.58
C PHE A 278 0.14 11.51 -3.09
N GLY A 279 1.37 11.13 -2.77
CA GLY A 279 2.62 11.82 -3.14
C GLY A 279 3.05 12.79 -2.07
N VAL A 280 2.06 13.46 -1.47
CA VAL A 280 2.23 14.29 -0.29
C VAL A 280 0.96 14.23 0.55
N ILE A 281 1.15 14.11 1.87
CA ILE A 281 0.14 14.42 2.87
C ILE A 281 0.66 15.51 3.79
N GLU A 282 -0.22 16.06 4.61
CA GLU A 282 0.14 16.95 5.70
C GLU A 282 -0.20 16.29 7.03
N VAL A 283 0.69 16.40 8.02
CA VAL A 283 0.48 15.95 9.39
C VAL A 283 0.80 17.11 10.33
N ASN A 284 -0.21 17.67 11.00
CA ASN A 284 -0.08 18.85 11.86
C ASN A 284 0.73 20.00 11.20
N GLY A 285 0.47 20.28 9.92
CA GLY A 285 1.19 21.31 9.15
C GLY A 285 2.53 20.87 8.55
N ILE A 286 3.08 19.71 8.93
CA ILE A 286 4.31 19.15 8.33
C ILE A 286 3.95 18.44 7.04
N LYS A 287 4.59 18.81 5.92
CA LYS A 287 4.41 18.10 4.65
C LYS A 287 5.23 16.81 4.67
N VAL A 288 4.60 15.69 4.37
CA VAL A 288 5.21 14.36 4.30
C VAL A 288 5.11 13.87 2.86
N PHE A 289 6.21 13.97 2.12
CA PHE A 289 6.29 13.50 0.74
C PHE A 289 6.70 12.03 0.69
N GLY A 290 5.85 11.20 0.08
CA GLY A 290 6.17 9.80 -0.22
C GLY A 290 6.81 9.60 -1.58
N GLU A 291 6.79 10.61 -2.45
CA GLU A 291 7.53 10.64 -3.71
C GLU A 291 8.06 12.06 -3.91
N PHE A 292 9.35 12.21 -4.21
CA PHE A 292 10.01 13.53 -4.25
C PHE A 292 11.31 13.52 -5.06
N GLY A 293 11.80 14.73 -5.39
CA GLY A 293 13.06 14.91 -6.09
C GLY A 293 14.27 14.50 -5.25
N GLY A 294 15.13 13.63 -5.79
CA GLY A 294 16.32 13.13 -5.10
C GLY A 294 16.09 11.86 -4.26
N LYS A 295 14.87 11.31 -4.22
CA LYS A 295 14.57 10.06 -3.54
C LYS A 295 15.43 8.90 -4.05
N GLY A 296 16.13 8.23 -3.13
CA GLY A 296 17.07 7.12 -3.38
C GLY A 296 16.49 5.74 -3.09
N GLY A 297 15.76 5.59 -1.99
CA GLY A 297 15.14 4.34 -1.54
C GLY A 297 13.62 4.34 -1.57
N LEU A 298 12.97 3.17 -1.73
CA LEU A 298 11.49 3.08 -1.75
C LEU A 298 10.84 3.39 -0.39
N ASN A 299 11.58 3.24 0.70
CA ASN A 299 11.10 3.47 2.06
C ASN A 299 11.28 4.91 2.54
N GLU A 300 11.98 5.76 1.76
CA GLU A 300 12.26 7.13 2.15
C GLU A 300 11.00 8.01 2.15
N LEU A 301 10.93 8.94 3.08
CA LEU A 301 9.99 10.05 3.12
C LEU A 301 10.77 11.34 3.26
N LYS A 302 10.29 12.41 2.64
CA LYS A 302 10.82 13.76 2.85
C LYS A 302 9.83 14.54 3.72
N LEU A 303 10.30 14.95 4.89
CA LEU A 303 9.57 15.82 5.81
C LEU A 303 9.96 17.27 5.52
N VAL A 304 8.96 18.15 5.39
CA VAL A 304 9.17 19.60 5.29
C VAL A 304 8.39 20.27 6.41
N PHE A 305 9.13 20.81 7.38
CA PHE A 305 8.56 21.49 8.54
C PHE A 305 8.17 22.92 8.18
N PRO A 306 7.04 23.45 8.70
CA PRO A 306 6.60 24.81 8.37
C PRO A 306 7.54 25.90 8.90
N GLU A 307 8.31 25.61 9.94
CA GLU A 307 9.28 26.51 10.55
C GLU A 307 10.31 25.72 11.37
N GLU A 308 11.44 26.37 11.68
CA GLU A 308 12.44 25.84 12.60
C GLU A 308 12.04 26.18 14.04
N ASN A 309 11.39 25.23 14.72
CA ASN A 309 10.89 25.42 16.07
C ASN A 309 11.26 24.24 16.99
N ARG A 310 10.75 24.26 18.23
CA ARG A 310 10.99 23.20 19.22
C ARG A 310 10.67 21.80 18.67
N LEU A 311 9.57 21.66 17.93
CA LEU A 311 9.13 20.38 17.36
C LEU A 311 10.18 19.83 16.39
N TYR A 312 10.73 20.68 15.50
CA TYR A 312 11.79 20.29 14.59
C TYR A 312 13.05 19.81 15.34
N HIS A 313 13.49 20.58 16.36
CA HIS A 313 14.69 20.21 17.11
C HIS A 313 14.52 18.94 17.95
N GLU A 314 13.36 18.74 18.57
CA GLU A 314 13.02 17.54 19.32
C GLU A 314 13.00 16.31 18.42
N PHE A 315 12.32 16.40 17.27
CA PHE A 315 12.34 15.36 16.23
C PHE A 315 13.76 15.04 15.78
N GLY A 316 14.55 16.05 15.42
CA GLY A 316 15.92 15.87 14.95
C GLY A 316 16.85 15.25 16.01
N PHE A 317 16.65 15.58 17.29
CA PHE A 317 17.36 14.96 18.40
C PHE A 317 17.06 13.44 18.46
N HIS A 318 15.78 13.06 18.51
CA HIS A 318 15.37 11.66 18.59
C HIS A 318 15.74 10.86 17.33
N LEU A 319 15.70 11.48 16.15
CA LEU A 319 16.16 10.88 14.90
C LEU A 319 17.64 10.51 14.97
N ARG A 320 18.51 11.47 15.34
CA ARG A 320 19.95 11.23 15.45
C ARG A 320 20.27 10.18 16.51
N LEU A 321 19.59 10.22 17.65
CA LEU A 321 19.76 9.23 18.71
C LEU A 321 19.37 7.82 18.22
N SER A 322 18.22 7.70 17.55
CA SER A 322 17.73 6.41 17.06
C SER A 322 18.66 5.80 16.02
N ARG A 323 19.18 6.61 15.08
CA ARG A 323 20.17 6.17 14.08
C ARG A 323 21.45 5.66 14.74
N LYS A 324 22.01 6.42 15.71
CA LYS A 324 23.19 5.99 16.47
C LYS A 324 22.97 4.66 17.20
N LEU A 325 21.80 4.47 17.82
CA LEU A 325 21.47 3.21 18.50
C LEU A 325 21.43 2.04 17.51
N VAL A 326 20.85 2.23 16.32
CA VAL A 326 20.85 1.20 15.27
C VAL A 326 22.27 0.87 14.81
N ASP A 327 23.14 1.87 14.63
CA ASP A 327 24.54 1.65 14.24
C ASP A 327 25.31 0.84 15.29
N ILE A 328 25.13 1.17 16.58
CA ILE A 328 25.71 0.42 17.70
C ILE A 328 25.19 -1.03 17.71
N MET A 329 23.86 -1.22 17.61
CA MET A 329 23.26 -2.56 17.61
C MET A 329 23.66 -3.40 16.40
N SER A 330 23.99 -2.76 15.28
CA SER A 330 24.42 -3.42 14.04
C SER A 330 25.93 -3.68 13.97
N GLY A 331 26.69 -3.33 15.01
CA GLY A 331 28.14 -3.48 15.05
C GLY A 331 28.89 -2.59 14.05
N ARG A 332 28.29 -1.45 13.67
CA ARG A 332 28.85 -0.49 12.70
C ARG A 332 29.43 0.78 13.35
N ALA A 333 29.50 0.79 14.68
CA ALA A 333 29.94 1.93 15.48
C ALA A 333 31.44 1.90 15.78
#